data_AF-A5UZF8-F1
#
_entry.id   AF-A5UZF8-F1
#
_cell.length_a   1.000
_cell.length_b   1.000
_cell.length_c   1.000
_cell.angle_alpha   90.00
_cell.angle_beta   90.00
_cell.angle_gamma   90.00
#
_symmetry.space_group_name_H-M   'P 1'
#
loop_
_entity.id
_entity.type
_entity.pdbx_description
1 polymer ?
#
loop_
_entity_poly.entity_id
_entity_poly.type
_entity_poly.pdbx_seq_one_letter_code
_entity_poly.pdbx_strand_id
1 'polypeptide(L)'
;MLVATLTEAPPPPDYPLEEQRREVVPLTVMFFTTAFVVRGTCYVRPGLTLTEALERLMEDFLPLRSVQIFPIAGGTPIPRDFAALARDKIVAFYQIAALPTPAPPAAAEPEEPVSAPQG
;
A
#
# COMPACT_ATOMS: atom_id res chain seq x y z
N MET A 1 6.40 24.63 6.16
CA MET A 1 6.62 23.19 5.91
C MET A 1 6.86 23.04 4.42
N LEU A 2 8.11 22.83 3.99
CA LEU A 2 8.46 22.68 2.58
C LEU A 2 8.32 21.19 2.23
N VAL A 3 7.35 20.83 1.37
CA VAL A 3 7.22 19.47 0.85
C VAL A 3 8.00 19.43 -0.46
N ALA A 4 9.26 18.98 -0.41
CA ALA A 4 10.02 18.67 -1.61
C ALA A 4 9.68 17.24 -2.02
N THR A 5 8.93 17.08 -3.10
CA THR A 5 8.82 15.79 -3.81
C THR A 5 10.17 15.52 -4.47
N LEU A 6 11.01 14.69 -3.83
CA LEU A 6 12.09 14.03 -4.55
C LEU A 6 11.44 12.97 -5.42
N THR A 7 11.39 13.20 -6.73
CA THR A 7 11.13 12.15 -7.69
C THR A 7 12.25 11.12 -7.56
N GLU A 8 11.89 9.87 -7.25
CA GLU A 8 12.84 8.76 -7.14
C GLU A 8 13.52 8.58 -8.52
N ALA A 9 14.85 8.58 -8.55
CA ALA A 9 15.59 8.33 -9.77
C ALA A 9 15.31 6.90 -10.24
N PRO A 10 15.11 6.65 -11.55
CA PRO A 10 14.92 5.31 -12.04
C PRO A 10 16.17 4.48 -11.68
N PRO A 11 15.99 3.22 -11.26
CA PRO A 11 17.11 2.38 -10.89
C PRO A 11 18.04 2.17 -12.10
N PRO A 12 19.35 1.92 -11.88
CA PRO A 12 20.28 1.58 -12.95
C PRO A 12 19.75 0.43 -13.83
N PRO A 13 20.10 0.38 -15.13
CA PRO A 13 19.57 -0.62 -16.05
C PRO A 13 19.81 -2.08 -15.62
N ASP A 14 20.88 -2.34 -14.87
CA ASP A 14 21.23 -3.67 -14.34
C ASP A 14 20.78 -3.88 -12.88
N TYR A 15 19.96 -2.98 -12.33
CA TYR A 15 19.47 -3.12 -10.97
C TYR A 15 18.47 -4.27 -10.90
N PRO A 16 18.66 -5.25 -9.99
CA PRO A 16 17.82 -6.43 -9.88
C PRO A 16 16.49 -6.11 -9.20
N LEU A 17 15.72 -5.18 -9.77
CA LEU A 17 14.46 -4.66 -9.22
C LEU A 17 13.45 -5.79 -9.02
N GLU A 18 13.36 -6.70 -9.97
CA GLU A 18 12.43 -7.84 -9.92
C GLU A 18 12.86 -8.90 -8.89
N GLU A 19 14.16 -9.11 -8.70
CA GLU A 19 14.70 -10.01 -7.65
C GLU A 19 14.51 -9.41 -6.25
N GLN A 20 14.74 -8.09 -6.08
CA GLN A 20 14.41 -7.41 -4.82
C GLN A 20 12.91 -7.40 -4.53
N ARG A 21 12.05 -7.27 -5.55
CA ARG A 21 10.59 -7.35 -5.40
C ARG A 21 10.10 -8.76 -5.12
N ARG A 22 10.79 -9.81 -5.60
CA ARG A 22 10.52 -11.21 -5.21
C ARG A 22 10.78 -11.48 -3.72
N GLU A 23 11.70 -10.72 -3.12
CA GLU A 23 12.05 -10.89 -1.71
C GLU A 23 11.10 -10.21 -0.73
N VAL A 24 10.05 -9.53 -1.19
CA VAL A 24 9.10 -8.84 -0.29
C VAL A 24 7.64 -9.02 -0.70
N VAL A 25 6.77 -9.22 0.28
CA VAL A 25 5.33 -9.33 0.12
C VAL A 25 4.63 -8.09 0.65
N PRO A 26 3.63 -7.54 -0.06
CA PRO A 26 2.86 -6.41 0.42
C PRO A 26 1.93 -6.84 1.56
N LEU A 27 1.93 -6.07 2.65
CA LEU A 27 0.97 -6.18 3.74
C LEU A 27 0.17 -4.89 3.84
N THR A 28 -1.15 -5.01 3.83
CA THR A 28 -2.03 -3.91 4.21
C THR A 28 -2.03 -3.80 5.73
N VAL A 29 -1.75 -2.61 6.23
CA VAL A 29 -1.51 -2.36 7.66
C VAL A 29 -2.23 -1.10 8.12
N MET A 30 -2.56 -1.06 9.40
CA MET A 30 -2.98 0.13 10.12
C MET A 30 -2.03 0.40 11.27
N PHE A 31 -1.51 1.63 11.32
CA PHE A 31 -0.70 2.16 12.41
C PHE A 31 -1.46 3.22 13.17
N PHE A 32 -1.38 3.16 14.48
CA PHE A 32 -1.95 4.15 15.38
C PHE A 32 -0.83 5.01 15.92
N THR A 33 -1.01 6.32 15.80
CA THR A 33 -0.16 7.33 16.43
C THR A 33 -1.01 8.13 17.41
N THR A 34 -0.41 9.08 18.15
CA THR A 34 -1.15 9.94 19.07
C THR A 34 -2.11 10.91 18.39
N ALA A 35 -1.91 11.21 17.10
CA ALA A 35 -2.69 12.20 16.37
C ALA A 35 -3.47 11.62 15.17
N PHE A 36 -2.99 10.51 14.61
CA PHE A 36 -3.51 9.93 13.38
C PHE A 36 -3.59 8.40 13.46
N VAL A 37 -4.53 7.84 12.71
CA VAL A 37 -4.49 6.44 12.27
C VAL A 37 -4.04 6.44 10.81
N VAL A 38 -3.03 5.65 10.49
CA VAL A 38 -2.43 5.57 9.15
C VAL A 38 -2.68 4.18 8.60
N ARG A 39 -3.49 4.08 7.56
CA ARG A 39 -3.66 2.86 6.77
C ARG A 39 -2.74 2.93 5.55
N GLY A 40 -2.07 1.84 5.21
CA GLY A 40 -1.26 1.79 3.98
C GLY A 40 -0.75 0.39 3.68
N THR A 41 0.16 0.31 2.73
CA THR A 41 0.87 -0.92 2.35
C THR A 41 2.33 -0.79 2.73
N CYS A 42 2.84 -1.71 3.55
CA CYS A 42 4.27 -1.92 3.76
C CYS A 42 4.70 -3.21 3.06
N TYR A 43 6.00 -3.36 2.84
CA TYR A 43 6.57 -4.55 2.19
C TYR A 43 7.48 -5.24 3.20
N VAL A 44 7.25 -6.54 3.44
CA VAL A 44 8.02 -7.34 4.40
C VAL A 44 8.60 -8.57 3.72
N ARG A 45 9.70 -9.13 4.24
CA ARG A 45 10.24 -10.37 3.69
C ARG A 45 9.29 -11.55 3.93
N PRO A 46 9.15 -12.49 2.98
CA PRO A 46 8.38 -13.71 3.17
C PRO A 46 8.77 -14.44 4.46
N GLY A 47 7.76 -14.91 5.20
CA GLY A 47 7.96 -15.63 6.46
C GLY A 47 8.18 -14.75 7.69
N LEU A 48 8.29 -13.42 7.55
CA LEU A 48 8.25 -12.50 8.69
C LEU A 48 6.84 -12.01 8.96
N THR A 49 6.48 -11.99 10.23
CA THR A 49 5.33 -11.24 10.72
C THR A 49 5.60 -9.74 10.66
N LEU A 50 4.53 -8.94 10.67
CA LEU A 50 4.65 -7.47 10.75
C LEU A 50 5.46 -7.03 11.98
N THR A 51 5.26 -7.68 13.12
CA THR A 51 6.01 -7.41 14.36
C THR A 51 7.51 -7.63 14.15
N GLU A 52 7.91 -8.79 13.65
CA GLU A 52 9.33 -9.10 13.41
C GLU A 52 9.95 -8.17 12.37
N ALA A 53 9.18 -7.78 11.35
CA ALA A 53 9.64 -6.82 10.35
C ALA A 53 9.91 -5.44 10.97
N LEU A 54 9.03 -4.98 11.88
CA LEU A 54 9.21 -3.71 12.60
C LEU A 54 10.34 -3.76 13.61
N GLU A 55 10.56 -4.89 14.27
CA GLU A 55 11.69 -5.08 15.20
C GLU A 55 13.03 -5.00 14.47
N ARG A 56 13.10 -5.60 13.27
CA ARG A 56 14.29 -5.62 12.41
C ARG A 56 14.50 -4.35 11.60
N LEU A 57 13.51 -3.45 11.55
CA LEU A 57 13.65 -2.15 10.89
C LEU A 57 14.78 -1.38 11.60
N MET A 58 15.88 -1.11 10.89
CA MET A 58 16.98 -0.33 11.46
C MET A 58 16.81 1.17 11.23
N GLU A 59 15.93 1.52 10.30
CA GLU A 59 15.59 2.88 9.92
C GLU A 59 14.62 3.51 10.91
N ASP A 60 14.73 4.83 11.10
CA ASP A 60 13.81 5.61 11.94
C ASP A 60 12.41 5.73 11.32
N PHE A 61 12.30 5.46 10.02
CA PHE A 61 11.08 5.63 9.25
C PHE A 61 10.68 4.35 8.52
N LEU A 62 9.40 4.01 8.64
CA LEU A 62 8.76 2.95 7.87
C LEU A 62 8.15 3.54 6.59
N PRO A 63 8.61 3.12 5.39
CA PRO A 63 8.00 3.54 4.13
C PRO A 63 6.65 2.85 3.92
N LEU A 64 5.63 3.64 3.58
CA LEU A 64 4.27 3.19 3.27
C LEU A 64 3.86 3.68 1.88
N ARG A 65 3.14 2.84 1.15
CA ARG A 65 2.48 3.16 -0.12
C ARG A 65 0.96 3.11 0.04
N SER A 66 0.21 3.72 -0.90
CA SER A 66 -1.26 3.69 -0.93
C SER A 66 -1.88 4.09 0.41
N VAL A 67 -1.46 5.23 0.93
CA VAL A 67 -1.68 5.66 2.31
C VAL A 67 -2.98 6.44 2.45
N GLN A 68 -3.72 6.16 3.52
CA GLN A 68 -4.85 6.95 3.99
C GLN A 68 -4.58 7.35 5.44
N ILE A 69 -4.58 8.65 5.71
CA ILE A 69 -4.33 9.21 7.04
C ILE A 69 -5.66 9.71 7.61
N PHE A 70 -6.05 9.18 8.75
CA PHE A 70 -7.29 9.51 9.46
C PHE A 70 -6.94 10.31 10.72
N PRO A 71 -7.29 11.60 10.80
CA PRO A 71 -7.09 12.38 12.02
C PRO A 71 -7.97 11.85 13.15
N ILE A 72 -7.40 11.61 14.34
CA ILE A 72 -8.14 11.09 15.50
C ILE A 72 -9.17 12.11 16.00
N ALA A 73 -8.88 13.40 15.87
CA ALA A 73 -9.81 14.48 16.22
C ALA A 73 -11.03 14.59 15.27
N GLY A 74 -11.14 13.70 14.28
CA GLY A 74 -12.17 13.74 13.24
C GLY A 74 -11.73 14.57 12.02
N GLY A 75 -12.49 14.44 10.94
CA GLY A 75 -12.24 15.09 9.65
C GLY A 75 -12.18 14.12 8.48
N THR A 76 -11.90 14.66 7.29
CA THR A 76 -11.80 13.87 6.05
C THR A 76 -10.46 13.13 5.99
N PRO A 77 -10.44 11.83 5.64
CA PRO A 77 -9.20 11.10 5.44
C PRO A 77 -8.35 11.74 4.34
N ILE A 78 -7.03 11.79 4.57
CA ILE A 78 -6.07 12.40 3.64
C ILE A 78 -5.39 11.27 2.86
N PRO A 79 -5.64 11.13 1.54
CA PRO A 79 -4.96 10.16 0.72
C PRO A 79 -3.54 10.64 0.37
N ARG A 80 -2.58 9.71 0.30
CA ARG A 80 -1.20 9.93 -0.17
C ARG A 80 -0.67 8.68 -0.86
N ASP A 81 0.08 8.86 -1.94
CA ASP A 81 0.72 7.72 -2.61
C ASP A 81 1.87 7.13 -1.80
N PHE A 82 2.53 7.97 -1.01
CA PHE A 82 3.67 7.61 -0.17
C PHE A 82 3.65 8.38 1.16
N ALA A 83 4.06 7.71 2.24
CA ALA A 83 4.38 8.34 3.51
C ALA A 83 5.56 7.62 4.19
N ALA A 84 6.39 8.38 4.89
CA ALA A 84 7.40 7.86 5.79
C ALA A 84 6.87 7.99 7.23
N LEU A 85 6.52 6.88 7.86
CA LEU A 85 5.99 6.86 9.23
C LEU A 85 7.12 6.69 10.23
N ALA A 86 7.31 7.66 11.11
CA ALA A 86 8.32 7.57 12.15
C ALA A 86 8.01 6.42 13.12
N ARG A 87 8.98 5.51 13.31
CA ARG A 87 8.83 4.30 14.13
C ARG A 87 8.48 4.63 15.58
N ASP A 88 9.10 5.67 16.12
CA ASP A 88 8.90 6.13 17.50
C ASP A 88 7.49 6.72 17.76
N LYS A 89 6.72 7.01 16.70
CA LYS A 89 5.33 7.51 16.80
C LYS A 89 4.29 6.40 16.72
N ILE A 90 4.71 5.16 16.43
CA ILE A 90 3.79 4.01 16.37
C ILE A 90 3.46 3.57 17.80
N VAL A 91 2.21 3.73 18.18
CA VAL A 91 1.67 3.32 19.50
C VAL A 91 1.07 1.92 19.41
N ALA A 92 0.42 1.59 18.30
CA ALA A 92 -0.12 0.27 18.03
C ALA A 92 -0.16 0.02 16.52
N PHE A 93 -0.22 -1.26 16.13
CA PHE A 93 -0.32 -1.65 14.73
C PHE A 93 -1.13 -2.93 14.55
N TYR A 94 -1.75 -3.05 13.38
CA TYR A 94 -2.51 -4.23 12.97
C TYR A 94 -2.22 -4.54 11.51
N GLN A 95 -2.05 -5.82 11.20
CA GLN A 95 -2.16 -6.32 9.84
C GLN A 95 -3.64 -6.48 9.51
N ILE A 96 -4.05 -5.97 8.35
CA ILE A 96 -5.42 -6.06 7.87
C ILE A 96 -5.42 -7.04 6.70
N ALA A 97 -6.41 -7.92 6.64
CA ALA A 97 -6.67 -8.68 5.43
C ALA A 97 -6.80 -7.68 4.26
N ALA A 98 -6.09 -7.96 3.16
CA ALA A 98 -6.28 -7.17 1.94
C ALA A 98 -7.79 -7.16 1.63
N LEU A 99 -8.38 -5.97 1.50
CA LEU A 99 -9.73 -5.88 0.96
C LEU A 99 -9.71 -6.59 -0.41
N PRO A 100 -10.74 -7.38 -0.75
CA PRO A 100 -10.80 -7.96 -2.08
C PRO A 100 -10.64 -6.83 -3.09
N THR A 101 -9.63 -6.97 -3.97
CA THR A 101 -9.45 -6.06 -5.09
C THR A 101 -10.81 -5.94 -5.79
N PRO A 102 -11.36 -4.73 -6.04
CA PRO A 102 -12.57 -4.62 -6.82
C PRO A 102 -12.34 -5.38 -8.12
N ALA A 103 -13.22 -6.33 -8.42
CA ALA A 103 -13.12 -7.13 -9.63
C ALA A 103 -12.96 -6.16 -10.81
N PRO A 104 -12.10 -6.45 -11.79
CA PRO A 104 -12.05 -5.68 -13.02
C PRO A 104 -13.49 -5.54 -13.53
N PRO A 105 -13.90 -4.36 -14.04
CA PRO A 105 -15.21 -4.23 -14.66
C PRO A 105 -15.34 -5.37 -15.68
N ALA A 106 -16.38 -6.18 -15.52
CA ALA A 106 -16.63 -7.31 -16.41
C ALA A 106 -16.53 -6.78 -17.85
N ALA A 107 -15.64 -7.39 -18.63
CA ALA A 107 -15.57 -7.11 -20.06
C ALA A 107 -17.00 -7.28 -20.60
N ALA A 108 -17.50 -6.26 -21.29
CA ALA A 108 -18.81 -6.31 -21.92
C ALA A 108 -18.94 -7.62 -22.69
N GLU A 109 -20.01 -8.37 -22.40
CA GLU A 109 -20.37 -9.59 -23.13
C GLU A 109 -20.35 -9.31 -24.64
N PRO A 110 -19.80 -10.22 -25.47
CA PRO A 110 -19.94 -10.11 -26.92
C PRO A 110 -21.42 -10.15 -27.28
N GLU A 111 -21.91 -9.15 -28.03
CA GLU A 111 -23.26 -9.16 -28.60
C GLU A 111 -23.51 -10.50 -29.35
N GLU A 112 -24.54 -11.23 -28.92
CA GLU A 112 -25.06 -12.38 -29.64
C GLU A 112 -25.48 -11.96 -31.07
N PRO A 113 -25.17 -12.75 -32.11
CA PRO A 113 -25.61 -12.45 -33.45
C PRO A 113 -27.15 -12.58 -33.54
N VAL A 114 -27.81 -11.47 -33.89
CA VAL A 114 -29.22 -11.45 -34.30
C VAL A 114 -29.46 -12.55 -35.34
N SER A 115 -30.28 -13.54 -34.96
CA SER A 115 -30.87 -14.48 -35.89
C SER A 115 -32.02 -13.77 -36.61
N ALA A 116 -31.88 -13.56 -37.92
CA ALA A 116 -32.94 -13.00 -38.76
C ALA A 116 -34.07 -14.04 -38.98
N PRO A 117 -35.36 -13.63 -39.01
CA PRO A 117 -36.47 -14.56 -39.11
C PRO A 117 -36.63 -15.10 -40.54
N GLN A 118 -37.10 -16.35 -40.62
CA GLN A 118 -37.51 -17.02 -41.86
C GLN A 118 -38.67 -16.27 -42.53
N GLY A 119 -38.61 -16.20 -43.87
CA GLY A 119 -39.69 -15.84 -44.78
C GLY A 119 -39.56 -16.61 -46.08
#